data_AF-A0A1A2D2D3-F1
#
_entry.id   AF-A0A1A2D2D3-F1
#
_cell.length_a   1.000
_cell.length_b   1.000
_cell.length_c   1.000
_cell.angle_alpha   90.00
_cell.angle_beta   90.00
_cell.angle_gamma   90.00
#
_symmetry.space_group_name_H-M   'P 1'
#
loop_
_entity.id
_entity.type
_entity.pdbx_description
1 polymer ?
#
loop_
_entity_poly.entity_id
_entity_poly.type
_entity_poly.pdbx_seq_one_letter_code
_entity_poly.pdbx_strand_id
1 'polypeptide(L)'
;MAVLAELDAELADAGELSGQRLEWTAAEAAVRELIACEIDRKTDIEQMYRESDDAKTRVKLSAELRLLEASAARLLKQVKTKLPEPTSRRSQKAARAARTRWERDGA
;
A
#
# COMPACT_ATOMS: atom_id res chain seq x y z
N MET A 1 -13.78 -4.42 7.47
CA MET A 1 -13.17 -4.56 6.12
C MET A 1 -12.16 -5.70 6.13
N ALA A 2 -12.42 -6.80 5.41
CA ALA A 2 -11.54 -7.98 5.41
C ALA A 2 -10.10 -7.64 4.96
N VAL A 3 -9.96 -6.79 3.94
CA VAL A 3 -8.65 -6.42 3.36
C VAL A 3 -7.73 -5.71 4.37
N LEU A 4 -8.24 -4.81 5.21
CA LEU A 4 -7.39 -4.12 6.19
C LEU A 4 -6.87 -5.06 7.27
N ALA A 5 -7.70 -6.03 7.69
CA ALA A 5 -7.32 -7.05 8.65
C ALA A 5 -6.28 -8.01 8.07
N GLU A 6 -6.39 -8.37 6.79
CA GLU A 6 -5.39 -9.17 6.09
C GLU A 6 -4.05 -8.42 5.99
N LEU A 7 -4.06 -7.12 5.65
CA LEU A 7 -2.83 -6.32 5.64
C LEU A 7 -2.18 -6.24 7.04
N ASP A 8 -2.98 -6.10 8.11
CA ASP A 8 -2.48 -6.11 9.48
C ASP A 8 -1.85 -7.47 9.84
N ALA A 9 -2.46 -8.57 9.41
CA ALA A 9 -1.91 -9.91 9.60
C ALA A 9 -0.58 -10.09 8.84
N GLU A 10 -0.49 -9.64 7.60
CA GLU A 10 0.76 -9.70 6.82
C GLU A 10 1.89 -8.91 7.49
N LEU A 11 1.60 -7.74 8.07
CA LEU A 11 2.61 -6.95 8.79
C LEU A 11 3.05 -7.65 10.09
N ALA A 12 2.10 -8.26 10.81
CA ALA A 12 2.41 -9.03 12.01
C ALA A 12 3.32 -10.22 11.69
N ASP A 13 2.99 -11.00 10.65
CA ASP A 13 3.80 -12.13 10.19
C ASP A 13 5.23 -11.69 9.82
N ALA A 14 5.37 -10.56 9.12
CA ALA A 14 6.69 -10.01 8.78
C ALA A 14 7.47 -9.57 10.03
N GLY A 15 6.78 -9.07 11.05
CA GLY A 15 7.37 -8.75 12.34
C GLY A 15 7.88 -9.99 13.08
N GLU A 16 7.07 -11.04 13.13
CA GLU A 16 7.46 -12.33 13.72
C GLU A 16 8.70 -12.90 13.02
N LEU A 17 8.73 -12.89 11.68
CA LEU A 17 9.86 -13.39 10.89
C LEU A 17 11.16 -12.62 11.13
N SER A 18 11.09 -11.34 11.50
CA SER A 18 12.26 -10.52 11.80
C SER A 18 12.62 -10.42 13.27
N GLY A 19 11.80 -11.01 14.15
CA GLY A 19 11.92 -10.84 15.60
C GLY A 19 11.72 -9.39 16.05
N GLN A 20 11.03 -8.56 15.26
CA GLN A 20 10.75 -7.17 15.56
C GLN A 20 9.25 -6.92 15.53
N ARG A 21 8.76 -6.07 16.45
CA ARG A 21 7.40 -5.55 16.33
C ARG A 21 7.38 -4.47 15.25
N LEU A 22 6.68 -4.74 14.16
CA LEU A 22 6.47 -3.77 13.08
C LEU A 22 5.14 -3.04 13.28
N GLU A 23 5.12 -1.77 12.94
CA GLU A 23 3.94 -0.91 13.00
C GLU A 23 3.86 -0.08 11.72
N TRP A 24 2.64 0.24 11.29
CA TRP A 24 2.42 1.10 10.13
C TRP A 24 2.95 2.50 10.39
N THR A 25 3.66 3.04 9.41
CA THR A 25 3.93 4.49 9.40
C THR A 25 2.63 5.27 9.21
N ALA A 26 2.63 6.55 9.60
CA ALA A 26 1.46 7.42 9.39
C ALA A 26 1.05 7.51 7.92
N ALA A 27 2.02 7.47 6.99
CA ALA A 27 1.75 7.47 5.56
C ALA A 27 1.07 6.17 5.11
N GLU A 28 1.55 5.00 5.57
CA GLU A 28 0.93 3.71 5.25
C GLU A 28 -0.45 3.58 5.87
N ALA A 29 -0.65 4.07 7.09
CA ALA A 29 -1.97 4.12 7.72
C ALA A 29 -2.96 4.97 6.90
N ALA A 30 -2.53 6.13 6.39
CA ALA A 30 -3.37 6.96 5.52
C ALA A 30 -3.69 6.26 4.18
N VAL A 31 -2.71 5.58 3.57
CA VAL A 31 -2.93 4.81 2.34
C VAL A 31 -3.90 3.65 2.58
N ARG A 32 -3.81 2.97 3.72
CA ARG A 32 -4.76 1.91 4.11
C ARG A 32 -6.19 2.43 4.21
N GLU A 33 -6.38 3.58 4.84
CA GLU A 33 -7.71 4.20 4.91
C GLU A 33 -8.26 4.52 3.51
N LEU A 34 -7.42 5.07 2.62
CA LEU A 34 -7.81 5.32 1.23
C LEU A 34 -8.20 4.03 0.50
N ILE A 35 -7.49 2.92 0.73
CA ILE A 35 -7.84 1.61 0.17
C ILE A 35 -9.22 1.17 0.66
N ALA A 36 -9.53 1.33 1.95
CA ALA A 36 -10.84 0.98 2.49
C ALA A 36 -11.95 1.82 1.84
N CYS A 37 -11.79 3.15 1.76
CA CYS A 37 -12.75 4.03 1.11
C CYS A 37 -13.01 3.65 -0.36
N GLU A 38 -11.95 3.31 -1.11
CA GLU A 38 -12.06 2.90 -2.51
C GLU A 38 -12.81 1.57 -2.67
N ILE A 39 -12.58 0.60 -1.78
CA ILE A 39 -13.27 -0.70 -1.79
C ILE A 39 -14.74 -0.55 -1.39
N ASP A 40 -15.04 0.25 -0.36
CA ASP A 40 -16.42 0.52 0.07
C ASP A 40 -17.20 1.17 -1.07
N ARG A 41 -16.64 2.23 -1.65
CA ARG A 41 -17.26 2.90 -2.80
C ARG A 41 -17.40 1.98 -4.01
N LYS A 42 -16.42 1.11 -4.26
CA LYS A 42 -16.53 0.10 -5.32
C LYS A 42 -17.73 -0.80 -5.08
N THR A 43 -17.91 -1.28 -3.85
CA THR A 43 -19.04 -2.15 -3.47
C THR A 43 -20.39 -1.45 -3.72
N ASP A 44 -20.50 -0.18 -3.34
CA ASP A 44 -21.72 0.61 -3.58
C ASP A 44 -22.01 0.78 -5.08
N ILE A 45 -21.00 1.12 -5.88
CA ILE A 45 -21.14 1.30 -7.33
C ILE A 45 -21.44 -0.03 -8.03
N GLU A 46 -20.86 -1.15 -7.58
CA GLU A 46 -21.20 -2.47 -8.09
C GLU A 46 -22.68 -2.80 -7.84
N GLN A 47 -23.20 -2.47 -6.66
CA GLN A 47 -24.60 -2.67 -6.35
C GLN A 47 -25.49 -1.83 -7.28
N MET A 48 -25.20 -0.54 -7.43
CA MET A 48 -25.91 0.35 -8.37
C MET A 48 -25.84 -0.16 -9.82
N TYR A 49 -24.71 -0.73 -10.23
CA TYR A 49 -24.53 -1.27 -11.58
C TYR A 49 -25.41 -2.50 -11.82
N ARG A 50 -25.62 -3.35 -10.80
CA ARG A 50 -26.49 -4.52 -10.86
C ARG A 50 -27.97 -4.14 -10.89
N GLU A 51 -28.35 -3.09 -10.17
CA GLU A 51 -29.73 -2.61 -10.05
C GLU A 51 -30.18 -1.70 -11.21
N SER A 52 -29.24 -1.11 -11.95
CA SER A 52 -29.56 -0.19 -13.04
C SER A 52 -30.04 -0.92 -14.30
N ASP A 53 -31.26 -0.62 -14.74
CA ASP A 53 -31.81 -1.10 -16.03
C ASP A 53 -31.48 -0.18 -17.22
N ASP A 54 -31.05 1.07 -16.97
CA ASP A 54 -30.64 2.00 -18.03
C ASP A 54 -29.24 1.68 -18.56
N ALA A 55 -29.14 1.34 -19.85
CA ALA A 55 -27.89 0.98 -20.50
C ALA A 55 -26.83 2.10 -20.44
N LYS A 56 -27.25 3.37 -20.56
CA LYS A 56 -26.32 4.50 -20.51
C LYS A 56 -25.71 4.65 -19.12
N THR A 57 -26.51 4.45 -18.09
CA THR A 57 -26.08 4.47 -16.68
C THR A 57 -25.14 3.30 -16.38
N ARG A 58 -25.46 2.09 -16.85
CA ARG A 58 -24.56 0.92 -16.71
C ARG A 58 -23.19 1.16 -17.33
N VAL A 59 -23.12 1.77 -18.51
CA VAL A 59 -21.82 2.10 -19.15
C VAL A 59 -21.00 3.04 -18.25
N LYS A 60 -21.62 4.10 -17.71
CA LYS A 60 -20.95 5.05 -16.80
C LYS A 60 -20.46 4.39 -15.52
N LEU A 61 -21.31 3.61 -14.86
CA LEU A 61 -20.95 2.88 -13.64
C LEU A 61 -19.83 1.88 -13.91
N SER A 62 -19.84 1.20 -15.06
CA SER A 62 -18.73 0.29 -15.44
C SER A 62 -17.41 1.02 -15.66
N ALA A 63 -17.44 2.28 -16.11
CA ALA A 63 -16.24 3.09 -16.26
C ALA A 63 -15.69 3.48 -14.88
N GLU A 64 -16.58 3.91 -13.97
CA GLU A 64 -16.21 4.22 -12.57
C GLU A 64 -15.61 3.00 -11.86
N LEU A 65 -16.22 1.81 -12.00
CA LEU A 65 -15.69 0.57 -11.41
C LEU A 65 -14.23 0.31 -11.83
N ARG A 66 -13.92 0.46 -13.13
CA ARG A 66 -12.56 0.27 -13.63
C ARG A 66 -11.59 1.33 -13.09
N LEU A 67 -12.05 2.56 -12.88
CA LEU A 67 -11.25 3.62 -12.28
C LEU A 67 -10.92 3.32 -10.81
N LEU A 68 -11.92 2.88 -10.04
CA LEU A 68 -11.74 2.47 -8.64
C LEU A 68 -10.80 1.26 -8.54
N GLU A 69 -10.95 0.26 -9.40
CA GLU A 69 -10.06 -0.91 -9.46
C GLU A 69 -8.60 -0.51 -9.75
N ALA A 70 -8.41 0.39 -10.71
CA ALA A 70 -7.09 0.89 -11.03
C ALA A 70 -6.50 1.76 -9.90
N SER A 71 -7.34 2.52 -9.19
CA SER A 71 -6.98 3.32 -8.01
C SER A 71 -6.51 2.42 -6.87
N ALA A 72 -7.35 1.46 -6.47
CA ALA A 72 -7.06 0.48 -5.43
C ALA A 72 -5.78 -0.30 -5.73
N ALA A 73 -5.58 -0.75 -6.98
CA ALA A 73 -4.36 -1.46 -7.38
C ALA A 73 -3.09 -0.60 -7.25
N ARG A 74 -3.18 0.72 -7.47
CA ARG A 74 -2.04 1.64 -7.27
C ARG A 74 -1.77 1.92 -5.80
N LEU A 75 -2.81 2.03 -4.97
CA LEU A 75 -2.67 2.23 -3.53
C LEU A 75 -2.09 0.99 -2.85
N LEU A 76 -2.58 -0.21 -3.20
CA LEU A 76 -2.06 -1.48 -2.68
C LEU A 76 -0.57 -1.67 -2.94
N LYS A 77 -0.06 -1.21 -4.09
CA LYS A 77 1.39 -1.23 -4.40
C LYS A 77 2.25 -0.36 -3.48
N GLN A 78 1.66 0.60 -2.79
CA GLN A 78 2.38 1.49 -1.86
C GLN A 78 2.49 0.88 -0.46
N VAL A 79 1.63 -0.09 -0.13
CA VAL A 79 1.67 -0.81 1.14
C VAL A 79 2.81 -1.83 1.11
N LYS A 80 3.75 -1.72 2.07
CA LYS A 80 4.91 -2.60 2.14
C LYS A 80 4.85 -3.46 3.39
N THR A 81 4.34 -4.68 3.24
CA THR A 81 4.29 -5.68 4.32
C THR A 81 5.56 -6.52 4.38
N LYS A 82 6.30 -6.64 3.26
CA LYS A 82 7.56 -7.39 3.21
C LYS A 82 8.75 -6.54 3.65
N LEU A 83 9.55 -7.09 4.55
CA LEU A 83 10.82 -6.50 4.92
C LEU A 83 11.75 -6.45 3.70
N PRO A 84 12.44 -5.33 3.47
CA PRO A 84 13.45 -5.26 2.43
C PRO A 84 14.55 -6.27 2.73
N GLU A 85 15.03 -6.95 1.69
CA GLU A 85 16.15 -7.88 1.82
C GLU A 85 17.34 -7.13 2.43
N PRO A 86 18.02 -7.70 3.46
CA PRO A 86 19.07 -7.01 4.17
C PRO A 86 20.12 -6.49 3.19
N THR A 87 20.41 -5.19 3.28
CA THR A 87 21.32 -4.52 2.34
C THR A 87 22.66 -5.25 2.37
N SER A 88 23.20 -5.61 1.21
CA SER A 88 24.48 -6.34 1.14
C SER A 88 25.57 -5.61 1.94
N ARG A 89 26.50 -6.37 2.56
CA ARG A 89 27.65 -5.80 3.29
C ARG A 89 28.42 -4.77 2.45
N ARG A 90 28.44 -4.95 1.12
CA ARG A 90 29.05 -4.03 0.16
C ARG A 90 28.31 -2.68 0.11
N SER A 91 26.98 -2.70 0.03
CA SER A 91 26.15 -1.49 0.03
C SER A 91 26.23 -0.74 1.37
N GLN A 92 26.26 -1.48 2.49
CA GLN A 92 26.43 -0.86 3.81
C GLN A 92 27.80 -0.16 3.94
N LYS A 93 28.88 -0.81 3.47
CA LYS A 93 30.23 -0.23 3.47
C LYS A 93 30.32 1.02 2.59
N ALA A 94 29.68 1.01 1.42
CA ALA A 94 29.62 2.17 0.53
C ALA A 94 28.86 3.34 1.17
N ALA A 95 27.70 3.09 1.77
CA ALA A 95 26.93 4.12 2.47
C ALA A 95 27.67 4.72 3.67
N ARG A 96 28.47 3.91 4.38
CA ARG A 96 29.32 4.39 5.48
C ARG A 96 30.48 5.23 4.95
N ALA A 97 31.19 4.78 3.92
CA ALA A 97 32.28 5.53 3.30
C ALA A 97 31.82 6.87 2.70
N ALA A 98 30.64 6.89 2.07
CA ALA A 98 30.04 8.12 1.56
C ALA A 98 29.76 9.11 2.70
N ARG A 99 29.15 8.67 3.81
CA ARG A 99 28.95 9.53 5.00
C ARG A 99 30.25 10.08 5.57
N THR A 100 31.27 9.24 5.73
CA THR A 100 32.58 9.66 6.26
C THR A 100 33.29 10.68 5.35
N ARG A 101 33.01 10.69 4.04
CA ARG A 101 33.56 11.69 3.12
C ARG A 101 32.99 13.09 3.40
N TRP A 102 31.68 13.20 3.61
CA TRP A 102 31.02 14.48 3.90
C TRP A 102 31.31 14.99 5.32
N GLU A 103 31.48 14.09 6.30
CA GLU A 103 31.88 14.44 7.67
C GLU A 103 33.32 14.98 7.75
N ARG A 104 34.19 14.67 6.77
CA ARG A 104 35.56 15.16 6.71
C ARG A 104 35.73 16.49 5.97
N ASP A 105 34.82 16.82 5.06
CA ASP A 105 34.84 18.09 4.31
C ASP A 105 34.10 19.23 5.07
N GLY A 106 33.49 18.93 6.22
CA GLY A 106 32.71 19.88 7.03
C GLY A 106 33.34 20.28 8.38
N ALA A 107 34.59 19.92 8.65
CA ALA A 107 35.36 20.26 9.86
C ALA A 107 36.59 21.09 9.49
#